data_AF-A0A9E2QH47-F1
#
_entry.id   AF-A0A9E2QH47-F1
#
_cell.length_a   1.000
_cell.length_b   1.000
_cell.length_c   1.000
_cell.angle_alpha   90.00
_cell.angle_beta   90.00
_cell.angle_gamma   90.00
#
_symmetry.space_group_name_H-M   'P 1'
#
loop_
_entity.id
_entity.type
_entity.pdbx_description
1 polymer ?
#
loop_
_entity_poly.entity_id
_entity_poly.type
_entity_poly.pdbx_seq_one_letter_code
_entity_poly.pdbx_strand_id
1 'polypeptide(L)'
;LSISGAPGFNGYVSKGMVILAAGQIHNMFLEIMMIIAAVGTFLSFVKLCYYTFFAENKNITAKESPWNMQLAMILTAFSCVLIGVYPKVLYIVLPYPVDYHAYTADHVLGVVQLFLAGGLVFMVAKSYFDPHKVIALDVDHFYRLACRGIYWICDVVINNVRNAVQNYMTEWRISLVNTGNSPLLIPQKRPVGIGAGLALIFLFIYGLVFLGFFK
;
A
#
# COMPACT_ATOMS: atom_id res chain seq x y z
N LEU A 1 13.33 11.39 9.69
CA LEU A 1 13.28 12.86 9.89
C LEU A 1 11.85 13.37 9.96
N SER A 2 11.05 13.28 8.89
CA SER A 2 9.64 13.75 8.93
C SER A 2 8.82 13.06 10.01
N ILE A 3 8.81 11.73 10.00
CA ILE A 3 8.07 10.92 10.97
C ILE A 3 8.64 11.00 12.40
N SER A 4 9.95 11.19 12.55
CA SER A 4 10.59 11.34 13.86
C SER A 4 10.42 12.75 14.45
N GLY A 5 9.82 13.68 13.70
CA GLY A 5 9.51 15.03 14.16
C GLY A 5 10.70 15.98 14.16
N ALA A 6 11.59 15.89 13.16
CA ALA A 6 12.74 16.79 13.11
C ALA A 6 12.35 18.24 12.78
N PRO A 7 12.96 19.26 13.44
CA PRO A 7 12.70 20.66 13.12
C PRO A 7 12.84 20.91 11.62
N GLY A 8 11.89 21.64 11.02
CA GLY A 8 11.84 21.87 9.57
C GLY A 8 11.02 20.86 8.76
N PHE A 9 10.51 19.78 9.37
CA PHE A 9 9.65 18.80 8.71
C PHE A 9 8.23 18.78 9.28
N ASN A 10 7.27 18.26 8.49
CA ASN A 10 5.85 18.22 8.86
C ASN A 10 5.57 17.60 10.24
N GLY A 11 6.27 16.53 10.61
CA GLY A 11 6.00 15.81 11.84
C GLY A 11 6.44 16.57 13.08
N TYR A 12 7.33 17.58 12.96
CA TYR A 12 7.64 18.48 14.06
C TYR A 12 6.42 19.33 14.41
N VAL A 13 5.81 19.94 13.39
CA VAL A 13 4.60 20.76 13.53
C VAL A 13 3.44 19.91 14.04
N SER A 14 3.13 18.78 13.38
CA SER A 14 1.96 17.98 13.73
C SER A 14 2.11 17.24 15.06
N LYS A 15 3.26 16.63 15.37
CA LYS A 15 3.44 15.96 16.66
C LYS A 15 3.58 16.95 17.81
N GLY A 16 4.32 18.04 17.60
CA GLY A 16 4.47 19.10 18.59
C GLY A 16 3.13 19.70 18.99
N MET A 17 2.25 19.93 18.01
CA MET A 17 0.89 20.44 18.22
C MET A 17 0.05 19.50 19.10
N VAL A 18 0.07 18.20 18.83
CA VAL A 18 -0.72 17.22 19.60
C VAL A 18 -0.16 17.04 21.01
N ILE A 19 1.17 17.03 21.18
CA ILE A 19 1.81 16.95 22.50
C ILE A 19 1.47 18.20 23.33
N LEU A 20 1.53 19.39 22.72
CA LEU A 20 1.20 20.63 23.41
C LEU A 20 -0.29 20.69 23.80
N ALA A 21 -1.18 20.24 22.92
CA ALA A 21 -2.60 20.12 23.23
C ALA A 21 -2.87 19.16 24.41
N ALA A 22 -2.15 18.03 24.49
CA ALA A 22 -2.25 17.11 25.63
C ALA A 22 -1.82 17.78 26.95
N GLY A 23 -0.76 18.59 26.92
CA GLY A 23 -0.30 19.38 28.06
C GLY A 23 -1.29 20.47 28.48
N GLN A 24 -1.95 21.14 27.53
CA GLN A 24 -2.98 22.15 27.80
C GLN A 24 -4.22 21.60 28.50
N ILE A 25 -4.56 20.33 28.25
CA ILE A 25 -5.66 19.62 28.93
C ILE A 25 -5.22 19.14 30.33
N HIS A 26 -4.00 19.48 30.78
CA HIS A 26 -3.38 19.06 32.04
C HIS A 26 -3.33 17.53 32.23
N ASN A 27 -3.38 16.77 31.14
CA ASN A 27 -3.27 15.33 31.18
C ASN A 27 -1.81 14.90 31.07
N MET A 28 -1.09 15.06 32.18
CA MET A 28 0.35 14.76 32.29
C MET A 28 0.69 13.32 31.85
N PHE A 29 -0.19 12.36 32.14
CA PHE A 29 0.02 10.96 31.75
C PHE A 29 0.04 10.80 30.22
N LEU A 30 -0.90 11.44 29.53
CA LEU A 30 -0.99 11.41 28.08
C LEU A 30 0.24 12.08 27.44
N GLU A 31 0.62 13.26 27.95
CA GLU A 31 1.79 14.00 27.47
C GLU A 31 3.07 13.16 27.57
N ILE A 32 3.33 12.55 28.72
CA ILE A 32 4.49 11.68 28.93
C ILE A 32 4.46 10.48 27.99
N MET A 33 3.30 9.83 27.81
CA MET A 33 3.16 8.73 26.86
C MET A 33 3.48 9.16 25.42
N MET A 34 3.03 10.35 25.01
CA MET A 34 3.32 10.88 23.67
C MET A 34 4.80 11.21 23.48
N ILE A 35 5.46 11.76 24.51
CA ILE A 35 6.91 12.02 24.49
C ILE A 35 7.68 10.70 24.38
N ILE A 36 7.32 9.69 25.18
CA ILE A 36 7.93 8.35 25.10
C ILE A 36 7.72 7.73 23.71
N ALA A 37 6.51 7.84 23.15
CA ALA A 37 6.23 7.37 21.80
C ALA A 37 7.07 8.11 20.73
N ALA A 38 7.30 9.42 20.90
CA ALA A 38 8.16 10.20 20.02
C ALA A 38 9.62 9.74 20.11
N VAL A 39 10.16 9.52 21.31
CA VAL A 39 11.50 8.96 21.54
C VAL A 39 11.62 7.57 20.90
N GLY A 40 10.65 6.69 21.14
CA GLY A 40 10.64 5.34 20.58
C GLY A 40 10.60 5.33 19.05
N THR A 41 9.83 6.26 18.46
CA THR A 41 9.82 6.46 17.00
C THR A 41 11.21 6.87 16.52
N PHE A 42 11.83 7.87 17.14
CA PHE A 42 13.17 8.33 16.75
C PHE A 42 14.21 7.22 16.84
N LEU A 43 14.25 6.49 17.96
CA LEU A 43 15.20 5.39 18.19
C LEU A 43 15.05 4.27 17.16
N SER A 44 13.81 3.94 16.79
CA SER A 44 13.51 2.93 15.76
C SER A 44 14.03 3.34 14.38
N PHE A 45 13.90 4.62 14.00
CA PHE A 45 14.42 5.11 12.72
C PHE A 45 15.94 5.20 12.71
N VAL A 46 16.58 5.63 13.81
CA VAL A 46 18.04 5.63 13.91
C VAL A 46 18.58 4.21 13.79
N LYS A 47 17.95 3.24 14.47
CA LYS A 47 18.27 1.82 14.36
C LYS A 47 18.18 1.34 12.90
N LEU A 48 17.07 1.61 12.23
CA LEU A 48 16.87 1.20 10.84
C LEU A 48 17.92 1.82 9.93
N CYS A 49 18.14 3.14 9.98
CA CYS A 49 19.14 3.81 9.15
C CYS A 49 20.55 3.26 9.40
N TYR A 50 20.89 2.99 10.66
CA TYR A 50 22.20 2.44 11.00
C TYR A 50 22.43 1.06 10.37
N TYR A 51 21.49 0.13 10.57
CA TYR A 51 21.64 -1.24 10.07
C TYR A 51 21.41 -1.37 8.55
N THR A 52 20.74 -0.43 7.91
CA THR A 52 20.54 -0.45 6.45
C THR A 52 21.73 0.13 5.69
N PHE A 53 22.36 1.19 6.18
CA PHE A 53 23.45 1.87 5.48
C PHE A 53 24.86 1.48 5.96
N PHE A 54 25.04 1.19 7.25
CA PHE A 54 26.37 0.96 7.84
C PHE A 54 26.66 -0.50 8.20
N ALA A 55 25.68 -1.40 8.10
CA ALA A 55 25.92 -2.83 8.30
C ALA A 55 26.62 -3.45 7.08
N GLU A 56 27.40 -4.50 7.32
CA GLU A 56 28.12 -5.23 6.28
C GLU A 56 27.15 -5.90 5.30
N ASN A 57 27.18 -5.49 4.03
CA ASN A 57 26.37 -6.09 2.97
C ASN A 57 27.10 -7.35 2.46
N LYS A 58 26.53 -8.53 2.73
CA LYS A 58 27.20 -9.81 2.42
C LYS A 58 26.88 -10.37 1.04
N ASN A 59 25.73 -10.07 0.41
CA ASN A 59 25.29 -10.83 -0.78
C ASN A 59 24.29 -10.15 -1.74
N ILE A 60 23.86 -8.90 -1.54
CA ILE A 60 22.76 -8.32 -2.34
C ILE A 60 23.24 -7.12 -3.15
N THR A 61 23.15 -7.24 -4.49
CA THR A 61 23.31 -6.12 -5.43
C THR A 61 21.96 -5.41 -5.61
N ALA A 62 21.84 -4.21 -5.03
CA ALA A 62 20.62 -3.41 -5.14
C ALA A 62 20.56 -2.71 -6.50
N LYS A 63 19.40 -2.76 -7.16
CA LYS A 63 19.10 -1.98 -8.38
C LYS A 63 18.42 -0.68 -7.97
N GLU A 64 18.78 0.41 -8.64
CA GLU A 64 18.13 1.70 -8.46
C GLU A 64 16.63 1.67 -8.80
N SER A 65 15.86 2.48 -8.07
CA SER A 65 14.41 2.59 -8.21
C SER A 65 14.02 3.17 -9.57
N PRO A 66 12.94 2.69 -10.22
CA PRO A 66 12.47 3.25 -11.47
C PRO A 66 12.07 4.73 -11.32
N TRP A 67 12.23 5.50 -12.39
CA TRP A 67 12.01 6.95 -12.41
C TRP A 67 10.64 7.40 -11.85
N ASN A 68 9.56 6.67 -12.16
CA ASN A 68 8.21 7.00 -11.68
C ASN A 68 8.12 6.97 -10.15
N MET A 69 8.82 6.03 -9.50
CA MET A 69 8.86 5.93 -8.04
C MET A 69 9.73 7.04 -7.44
N GLN A 70 10.83 7.42 -8.10
CA GLN A 70 11.67 8.55 -7.68
C GLN A 70 10.90 9.87 -7.69
N LEU A 71 10.12 10.14 -8.75
CA LEU A 71 9.24 11.31 -8.81
C LEU A 71 8.28 11.38 -7.61
N ALA A 72 7.61 10.27 -7.30
CA ALA A 72 6.68 10.22 -6.18
C ALA A 72 7.38 10.48 -4.83
N MET A 73 8.60 9.95 -4.65
CA MET A 73 9.42 10.23 -3.46
C MET A 73 9.79 11.70 -3.35
N ILE A 74 10.20 12.34 -4.46
CA ILE A 74 10.56 13.76 -4.49
C ILE A 74 9.36 14.65 -4.15
N LEU A 75 8.19 14.39 -4.75
CA LEU A 75 6.98 15.17 -4.49
C LEU A 75 6.54 15.05 -3.02
N THR A 76 6.64 13.85 -2.47
CA THR A 76 6.30 13.60 -1.05
C THR A 76 7.31 14.28 -0.12
N ALA A 77 8.61 14.17 -0.41
CA ALA A 77 9.66 14.83 0.36
C ALA A 77 9.50 16.36 0.34
N PHE A 78 9.21 16.93 -0.83
CA PHE A 78 8.92 18.35 -0.98
C PHE A 78 7.73 18.77 -0.13
N SER A 79 6.62 18.02 -0.17
CA SER A 79 5.43 18.30 0.65
C SER A 79 5.73 18.24 2.16
N CYS A 80 6.52 17.26 2.60
CA CYS A 80 6.94 17.12 3.99
C CYS A 80 7.78 18.31 4.49
N VAL A 81 8.67 18.84 3.66
CA VAL A 81 9.50 20.01 3.98
C VAL A 81 8.67 21.29 3.91
N LEU A 82 7.84 21.46 2.88
CA LEU A 82 6.98 22.63 2.69
C LEU A 82 6.08 22.86 3.90
N ILE A 83 5.40 21.81 4.38
CA ILE A 83 4.53 21.90 5.56
C ILE A 83 5.35 22.16 6.84
N GLY A 84 6.57 21.63 6.92
CA GLY A 84 7.45 21.88 8.07
C GLY A 84 7.92 23.32 8.15
N VAL A 85 8.41 23.88 7.04
CA VAL A 85 8.93 25.26 6.97
C VAL A 85 7.82 26.30 7.02
N TYR A 86 6.69 26.04 6.35
CA TYR A 86 5.55 26.94 6.29
C TYR A 86 4.28 26.29 6.88
N PRO A 87 4.16 26.23 8.23
CA PRO A 87 3.06 25.53 8.91
C PRO A 87 1.68 26.13 8.64
N LYS A 88 1.62 27.38 8.15
CA LYS A 88 0.35 28.04 7.77
C LYS A 88 -0.44 27.25 6.72
N VAL A 89 0.23 26.51 5.84
CA VAL A 89 -0.45 25.62 4.85
C VAL A 89 -1.27 24.55 5.56
N LEU A 90 -0.78 24.00 6.66
CA LEU A 90 -1.56 23.05 7.47
C LEU A 90 -2.71 23.74 8.19
N TYR A 91 -2.48 24.95 8.73
CA TYR A 91 -3.49 25.65 9.53
C TYR A 91 -4.71 26.10 8.74
N ILE A 92 -4.55 26.42 7.45
CA ILE A 92 -5.68 26.79 6.56
C ILE A 92 -6.64 25.61 6.34
N VAL A 93 -6.15 24.38 6.43
CA VAL A 93 -6.97 23.17 6.22
C VAL A 93 -7.73 22.78 7.50
N LEU A 94 -7.32 23.29 8.66
CA LEU A 94 -7.95 22.94 9.94
C LEU A 94 -9.31 23.66 10.09
N PRO A 95 -10.36 22.95 10.53
CA PRO A 95 -11.70 23.52 10.69
C PRO A 95 -11.85 24.48 11.88
N TYR A 96 -10.90 24.47 12.82
CA TYR A 96 -10.90 25.32 14.01
C TYR A 96 -9.69 26.26 14.00
N PRO A 97 -9.80 27.47 14.56
CA PRO A 97 -8.68 28.39 14.67
C PRO A 97 -7.61 27.81 15.61
N VAL A 98 -6.36 27.81 15.16
CA VAL A 98 -5.23 27.26 15.92
C VAL A 98 -4.13 28.32 16.04
N ASP A 99 -3.94 28.80 17.27
CA ASP A 99 -2.80 29.64 17.64
C ASP A 99 -1.65 28.75 18.17
N TYR A 100 -0.99 28.02 17.26
CA TYR A 100 0.16 27.19 17.58
C TYR A 100 1.45 27.75 16.97
N HIS A 101 2.35 28.22 17.83
CA HIS A 101 3.69 28.65 17.46
C HIS A 101 4.66 27.46 17.51
N ALA A 102 4.82 26.78 16.37
CA ALA A 102 5.68 25.60 16.27
C ALA A 102 7.16 25.89 16.54
N TYR A 103 7.66 27.09 16.18
CA TYR A 103 9.06 27.46 16.29
C TYR A 103 9.35 28.36 17.49
N THR A 104 9.04 27.88 18.69
CA THR A 104 9.49 28.50 19.94
C THR A 104 10.87 27.95 20.33
N ALA A 105 11.71 28.79 20.94
CA ALA A 105 13.07 28.40 21.33
C ALA A 105 13.05 27.17 22.25
N ASP A 106 12.16 27.14 23.24
CA ASP A 106 12.03 26.03 24.19
C ASP A 106 11.67 24.72 23.50
N HIS A 107 10.73 24.74 22.54
CA HIS A 107 10.30 23.54 21.84
C HIS A 107 11.37 23.01 20.89
N VAL A 108 12.06 23.90 20.16
CA VAL A 108 13.16 23.51 19.26
C VAL A 108 14.31 22.90 20.07
N LEU A 109 14.71 23.56 21.17
CA LEU A 109 15.80 23.09 22.02
C LEU A 109 15.45 21.75 22.67
N GLY A 110 14.23 21.58 23.18
CA GLY A 110 13.77 20.31 23.76
C GLY A 110 13.85 19.15 22.77
N VAL A 111 13.41 19.34 21.53
CA VAL A 111 13.46 18.29 20.49
C VAL A 111 14.89 18.01 20.05
N VAL A 112 15.73 19.04 19.90
CA VAL A 112 17.16 18.85 19.57
C VAL A 112 17.87 18.09 20.69
N GLN A 113 17.65 18.45 21.95
CA GLN A 113 18.20 17.73 23.10
C GLN A 113 17.73 16.27 23.11
N LEU A 114 16.46 16.02 22.82
CA LEU A 114 15.89 14.67 22.76
C LEU A 114 16.53 13.84 21.64
N PHE A 115 16.82 14.42 20.48
CA PHE A 115 17.55 13.72 19.43
C PHE A 115 19.02 13.46 19.76
N LEU A 116 19.71 14.42 20.35
CA LEU A 116 21.10 14.24 20.78
C LEU A 116 21.18 13.15 21.85
N ALA A 117 20.32 13.20 22.86
CA ALA A 117 20.24 12.19 23.92
C ALA A 117 19.85 10.81 23.35
N GLY A 118 18.81 10.73 22.52
CA GLY A 118 18.39 9.47 21.90
C GLY A 118 19.47 8.88 20.98
N GLY A 119 20.20 9.73 20.26
CA GLY A 119 21.34 9.33 19.43
C GLY A 119 22.49 8.77 20.27
N LEU A 120 22.85 9.44 21.36
CA LEU A 120 23.86 8.95 22.31
C LEU A 120 23.46 7.62 22.95
N VAL A 121 22.21 7.50 23.39
CA VAL A 121 21.67 6.25 23.94
C VAL A 121 21.78 5.13 22.91
N PHE A 122 21.43 5.38 21.65
CA PHE A 122 21.58 4.39 20.59
C PHE A 122 23.05 3.99 20.35
N MET A 123 23.98 4.94 20.36
CA MET A 123 25.41 4.65 20.18
C MET A 123 25.95 3.75 21.29
N VAL A 124 25.57 4.00 22.55
CA VAL A 124 25.98 3.18 23.70
C VAL A 124 25.28 1.82 23.69
N ALA A 125 23.97 1.79 23.43
CA ALA A 125 23.15 0.58 23.47
C ALA A 125 23.15 -0.20 22.15
N LYS A 126 24.03 0.14 21.20
CA LYS A 126 24.08 -0.48 19.87
C LYS A 126 24.13 -2.02 19.95
N SER A 127 24.94 -2.56 20.87
CA SER A 127 25.11 -4.00 21.08
C SER A 127 23.83 -4.71 21.54
N TYR A 128 22.88 -4.01 22.15
CA TYR A 128 21.59 -4.58 22.55
C TYR A 128 20.60 -4.63 21.38
N PHE A 129 20.80 -3.84 20.34
CA PHE A 129 19.86 -3.67 19.23
C PHE A 129 20.18 -4.53 18.00
N ASP A 130 21.11 -5.48 18.09
CA ASP A 130 21.49 -6.31 16.95
C ASP A 130 20.26 -7.02 16.32
N PRO A 131 20.16 -7.08 14.98
CA PRO A 131 19.02 -7.69 14.31
C PRO A 131 18.98 -9.19 14.58
N HIS A 132 17.96 -9.63 15.33
CA HIS A 132 17.73 -11.05 15.60
C HIS A 132 17.03 -11.69 14.39
N LYS A 133 17.49 -12.87 13.97
CA LYS A 133 16.86 -13.64 12.90
C LYS A 133 15.63 -14.36 13.44
N VAL A 134 14.57 -13.62 13.71
CA VAL A 134 13.27 -14.17 14.10
C VAL A 134 12.28 -14.00 12.96
N ILE A 135 11.50 -15.04 12.70
CA ILE A 135 10.38 -14.95 11.76
C ILE A 135 9.26 -14.22 12.48
N ALA A 136 9.11 -12.92 12.23
CA ALA A 136 8.00 -12.14 12.74
C ALA A 136 6.73 -12.53 11.95
N LEU A 137 5.80 -13.21 12.61
CA LEU A 137 4.50 -13.55 12.03
C LEU A 137 3.61 -12.31 12.06
N ASP A 138 3.70 -11.49 11.01
CA ASP A 138 2.92 -10.26 10.87
C ASP A 138 1.52 -10.55 10.27
N VAL A 139 0.63 -9.56 10.29
CA VAL A 139 -0.72 -9.60 9.67
C VAL A 139 -0.65 -9.98 8.18
N ASP A 140 0.50 -9.77 7.55
CA ASP A 140 0.83 -10.20 6.19
C ASP A 140 0.64 -11.73 5.98
N HIS A 141 0.74 -12.54 7.05
CA HIS A 141 0.40 -13.96 7.02
C HIS A 141 -1.10 -14.20 6.80
N PHE A 142 -1.96 -13.43 7.49
CA PHE A 142 -3.40 -13.49 7.32
C PHE A 142 -3.81 -13.03 5.92
N TYR A 143 -3.20 -11.94 5.42
CA TYR A 143 -3.42 -11.45 4.07
C TYR A 143 -3.05 -12.50 3.00
N ARG A 144 -1.88 -13.13 3.13
CA ARG A 144 -1.46 -14.23 2.23
C ARG A 144 -2.41 -15.41 2.26
N LEU A 145 -2.96 -15.77 3.42
CA LEU A 145 -3.93 -16.86 3.54
C LEU A 145 -5.25 -16.52 2.82
N ALA A 146 -5.75 -15.31 3.00
CA ALA A 146 -6.95 -14.82 2.30
C ALA A 146 -6.75 -14.82 0.78
N CYS A 147 -5.60 -14.34 0.29
CA CYS A 147 -5.28 -14.35 -1.14
C CYS A 147 -5.22 -15.76 -1.74
N ARG A 148 -4.73 -16.76 -0.99
CA ARG A 148 -4.76 -18.16 -1.43
C ARG A 148 -6.19 -18.69 -1.59
N GLY A 149 -7.10 -18.31 -0.70
CA GLY A 149 -8.52 -18.63 -0.81
C GLY A 149 -9.14 -18.02 -2.07
N ILE A 150 -8.88 -16.74 -2.33
CA ILE A 150 -9.36 -16.05 -3.54
C ILE A 150 -8.79 -16.70 -4.81
N TYR A 151 -7.48 -16.99 -4.83
CA TYR A 151 -6.83 -17.68 -5.94
C TYR A 151 -7.50 -19.03 -6.21
N TRP A 152 -7.77 -19.82 -5.17
CA TRP A 152 -8.45 -21.11 -5.31
C TRP A 152 -9.86 -20.97 -5.92
N ILE A 153 -10.65 -19.97 -5.49
CA ILE A 153 -11.97 -19.70 -6.07
C ILE A 153 -11.85 -19.37 -7.56
N CYS A 154 -10.92 -18.49 -7.93
CA CYS A 154 -10.71 -18.11 -9.32
C CYS A 154 -10.21 -19.28 -10.17
N ASP A 155 -9.26 -20.06 -9.66
CA ASP A 155 -8.60 -21.08 -10.46
C ASP A 155 -9.41 -22.38 -10.56
N VAL A 156 -10.16 -22.74 -9.52
CA VAL A 156 -10.94 -23.99 -9.51
C VAL A 156 -12.36 -23.73 -9.95
N VAL A 157 -13.09 -22.84 -9.28
CA VAL A 157 -14.52 -22.67 -9.53
C VAL A 157 -14.75 -22.00 -10.88
N ILE A 158 -14.12 -20.84 -11.13
CA ILE A 158 -14.36 -20.07 -12.36
C ILE A 158 -13.81 -20.82 -13.58
N ASN A 159 -12.63 -21.45 -13.50
CA ASN A 159 -12.12 -22.21 -14.64
C ASN A 159 -12.91 -23.50 -14.90
N ASN A 160 -13.43 -24.18 -13.88
CA ASN A 160 -14.27 -25.37 -14.10
C ASN A 160 -15.60 -24.99 -14.76
N VAL A 161 -16.23 -23.91 -14.32
CA VAL A 161 -17.44 -23.38 -14.97
C VAL A 161 -17.13 -22.95 -16.40
N ARG A 162 -16.02 -22.24 -16.63
CA ARG A 162 -15.56 -21.86 -17.97
C ARG A 162 -15.40 -23.09 -18.87
N ASN A 163 -14.70 -24.12 -18.38
CA ASN A 163 -14.42 -25.34 -19.14
C ASN A 163 -15.72 -26.13 -19.42
N ALA A 164 -16.65 -26.18 -18.47
CA ALA A 164 -17.97 -26.80 -18.66
C ALA A 164 -18.77 -26.08 -19.76
N VAL A 165 -18.90 -24.75 -19.68
CA VAL A 165 -19.59 -23.94 -20.69
C VAL A 165 -18.94 -24.10 -22.07
N GLN A 166 -17.61 -24.12 -22.12
CA GLN A 166 -16.87 -24.29 -23.38
C GLN A 166 -17.07 -25.68 -23.99
N ASN A 167 -17.15 -26.73 -23.16
CA ASN A 167 -17.43 -28.09 -23.63
C ASN A 167 -18.86 -28.18 -24.20
N TYR A 168 -19.86 -27.66 -23.49
CA TYR A 168 -21.23 -27.60 -24.00
C TYR A 168 -21.31 -26.85 -25.33
N MET A 169 -20.69 -25.66 -25.43
CA MET A 169 -20.70 -24.87 -26.65
C MET A 169 -20.02 -25.59 -27.84
N THR A 170 -18.96 -26.34 -27.56
CA THR A 170 -18.26 -27.12 -28.58
C THR A 170 -19.12 -28.30 -29.06
N GLU A 171 -19.83 -28.97 -28.15
CA GLU A 171 -20.77 -30.06 -28.48
C GLU A 171 -21.96 -29.56 -29.30
N TRP A 172 -22.56 -28.42 -28.92
CA TRP A 172 -23.61 -27.76 -29.70
C TRP A 172 -23.14 -27.42 -31.11
N ARG A 173 -21.93 -26.86 -31.25
CA ARG A 173 -21.34 -26.54 -32.56
C ARG A 173 -21.17 -27.79 -33.43
N ILE A 174 -20.67 -28.89 -32.86
CA ILE A 174 -20.47 -30.15 -33.59
C ILE A 174 -21.83 -30.74 -34.03
N SER A 175 -22.85 -30.68 -33.17
CA SER A 175 -24.21 -31.15 -33.49
C SER A 175 -24.84 -30.37 -34.66
N LEU A 176 -24.68 -29.04 -34.68
CA LEU A 176 -25.15 -28.19 -35.77
C LEU A 176 -24.43 -28.48 -37.09
N VAL A 177 -23.11 -28.71 -37.05
CA VAL A 177 -22.32 -29.06 -38.25
C VAL A 177 -22.72 -30.43 -38.80
N ASN A 178 -22.94 -31.42 -37.93
CA ASN A 178 -23.39 -32.76 -38.33
C ASN A 178 -24.79 -32.74 -38.98
N THR A 179 -25.68 -31.85 -38.54
CA THR A 179 -27.01 -31.69 -39.14
C THR A 179 -26.94 -31.04 -40.55
N GLY A 180 -25.88 -30.25 -40.81
CA GLY A 180 -25.69 -29.50 -42.06
C GLY A 180 -24.98 -30.25 -43.19
N ASN A 181 -24.63 -31.54 -43.04
CA ASN A 181 -23.98 -32.38 -44.06
C ASN A 181 -22.81 -31.71 -44.83
N SER A 182 -22.10 -30.78 -44.20
CA SER A 182 -21.04 -29.98 -44.83
C SER A 182 -19.67 -30.66 -44.59
N PRO A 183 -18.99 -31.24 -45.61
CA PRO A 183 -17.82 -32.10 -45.40
C PRO A 183 -16.49 -31.36 -45.15
N LEU A 184 -16.48 -30.03 -45.00
CA LEU A 184 -15.25 -29.21 -45.00
C LEU A 184 -14.81 -28.67 -43.62
N LEU A 185 -15.45 -29.08 -42.52
CA LEU A 185 -15.03 -28.72 -41.17
C LEU A 185 -14.73 -29.97 -40.34
N ILE A 186 -13.48 -30.41 -40.37
CA ILE A 186 -12.95 -31.42 -39.45
C ILE A 186 -13.14 -30.91 -38.01
N PRO A 187 -13.76 -31.68 -37.10
CA PRO A 187 -14.10 -31.21 -35.76
C PRO A 187 -12.84 -31.18 -34.88
N GLN A 188 -12.03 -30.13 -35.01
CA GLN A 188 -11.00 -29.85 -34.02
C GLN A 188 -11.63 -29.13 -32.82
N LYS A 189 -11.48 -29.72 -31.62
CA LYS A 189 -11.69 -29.03 -30.33
C LYS A 189 -10.66 -27.90 -30.20
N ARG A 190 -10.88 -26.77 -30.88
CA ARG A 190 -10.14 -25.53 -30.61
C ARG A 190 -10.87 -24.76 -29.52
N PRO A 191 -10.17 -24.23 -28.50
CA PRO A 191 -10.80 -23.44 -27.46
C PRO A 191 -11.40 -22.20 -28.12
N VAL A 192 -12.73 -22.16 -28.17
CA VAL A 192 -13.46 -20.99 -28.65
C VAL A 192 -13.44 -19.99 -27.50
N GLY A 193 -12.69 -18.89 -27.65
CA GLY A 193 -12.68 -17.83 -26.66
C GLY A 193 -14.11 -17.35 -26.39
N ILE A 194 -14.43 -17.10 -25.11
CA ILE A 194 -15.75 -16.70 -24.61
C ILE A 194 -16.40 -15.58 -25.46
N GLY A 195 -15.60 -14.71 -26.06
CA GLY A 195 -16.06 -13.64 -26.95
C GLY A 195 -16.84 -14.11 -28.18
N ALA A 196 -16.47 -15.23 -28.81
CA ALA A 196 -17.20 -15.73 -29.98
C ALA A 196 -18.51 -16.42 -29.58
N GLY A 197 -18.56 -17.05 -28.40
CA GLY A 197 -19.77 -17.64 -27.84
C GLY A 197 -20.82 -16.59 -27.45
N LEU A 198 -20.38 -15.53 -26.77
CA LEU A 198 -21.23 -14.38 -26.46
C LEU A 198 -21.73 -13.68 -27.72
N ALA A 199 -20.88 -13.55 -28.75
CA ALA A 199 -21.29 -12.96 -30.02
C ALA A 199 -22.38 -13.77 -30.73
N LEU A 200 -22.33 -15.10 -30.68
CA LEU A 200 -23.36 -15.98 -31.26
C LEU A 200 -24.68 -15.92 -30.48
N ILE A 201 -24.63 -15.88 -29.14
CA ILE A 201 -25.83 -15.70 -28.30
C ILE A 201 -26.45 -14.33 -28.56
N PHE A 202 -25.62 -13.29 -28.67
CA PHE A 202 -26.09 -11.94 -28.99
C PHE A 202 -26.73 -11.88 -30.39
N LEU A 203 -26.11 -12.49 -31.41
CA LEU A 203 -26.67 -12.59 -32.76
C LEU A 203 -27.95 -13.42 -32.81
N PHE A 204 -28.06 -14.48 -32.02
CA PHE A 204 -29.27 -15.31 -31.93
C PHE A 204 -30.43 -14.55 -31.27
N ILE A 205 -30.17 -13.81 -30.19
CA ILE A 205 -31.15 -12.94 -29.54
C ILE A 205 -31.56 -11.80 -30.49
N TYR A 206 -30.60 -11.18 -31.17
CA TYR A 206 -30.88 -10.12 -32.15
C TYR A 206 -31.70 -10.65 -33.33
N GLY A 207 -31.41 -11.86 -33.80
CA GLY A 207 -32.16 -12.53 -34.85
C GLY A 207 -33.60 -12.86 -34.45
N LEU A 208 -33.83 -13.33 -33.21
CA LEU A 208 -35.18 -13.57 -32.67
C LEU A 208 -35.99 -12.28 -32.54
N VAL A 209 -35.37 -11.19 -32.07
CA VAL A 209 -36.01 -9.88 -31.95
C VAL A 209 -36.35 -9.29 -33.32
N PHE A 210 -35.46 -9.45 -34.32
CA PHE A 210 -35.68 -8.93 -35.67
C PHE A 210 -36.73 -9.72 -36.47
N LEU A 211 -36.77 -11.05 -36.32
CA LEU A 211 -37.81 -11.90 -36.94
C LEU A 211 -39.19 -11.74 -36.28
N GLY A 212 -39.26 -11.36 -35.00
CA GLY A 212 -40.51 -11.08 -34.30
C GLY A 212 -41.17 -9.75 -34.70
N PHE A 213 -40.43 -8.84 -35.33
CA PHE A 213 -40.92 -7.50 -35.70
C PHE A 213 -41.50 -7.43 -37.13
N PHE A 214 -41.32 -8.47 -37.95
CA PHE A 214 -41.76 -8.53 -39.35
C PHE A 214 -43.06 -9.35 -39.56
N LYS A 215 -43.88 -9.48 -38.51
CA LYS A 215 -45.19 -10.14 -38.58
C LYS A 215 -46.30 -9.23 -38.08
#